data_AF-A0A531LL18-F1
#
_entry.id   AF-A0A531LL18-F1
#
_cell.length_a   1.000
_cell.length_b   1.000
_cell.length_c   1.000
_cell.angle_alpha   90.00
_cell.angle_beta   90.00
_cell.angle_gamma   90.00
#
_symmetry.space_group_name_H-M   'P 1'
#
loop_
_entity.id
_entity.type
_entity.pdbx_description
1 polymer ?
#
loop_
_entity_poly.entity_id
_entity_poly.type
_entity_poly.pdbx_seq_one_letter_code
_entity_poly.pdbx_strand_id
1 'polypeptide(L)'
;VLATGAIERPLPFANNDLPGILSADAALAYLRRHAVLVGRRVVVATNNDSAYDVADAIAEAGAEVTLIDIRRDGMPAAPARIRLFQG
;
A
#
# COMPACT_ATOMS: atom_id res chain seq x y z
N VAL A 1 6.08 28.25 -13.51
CA VAL A 1 6.02 26.77 -13.59
C VAL A 1 5.36 26.27 -12.31
N LEU A 2 4.34 25.42 -12.40
CA LEU A 2 3.71 24.77 -11.24
C LEU A 2 4.11 23.28 -11.24
N ALA A 3 4.64 22.80 -10.12
CA ALA A 3 5.18 21.44 -9.95
C ALA A 3 4.91 20.92 -8.52
N THR A 4 3.65 21.01 -8.08
CA THR A 4 3.22 20.79 -6.69
C THR A 4 3.00 19.32 -6.31
N GLY A 5 3.19 18.39 -7.25
CA GLY A 5 2.91 16.96 -7.05
C GLY A 5 1.42 16.62 -7.05
N ALA A 6 1.10 15.43 -6.54
CA ALA A 6 -0.25 14.91 -6.40
C ALA A 6 -0.40 14.26 -5.02
N ILE A 7 -1.58 14.41 -4.40
CA ILE A 7 -1.90 13.83 -3.09
C ILE A 7 -2.65 12.53 -3.32
N GLU A 8 -2.23 11.46 -2.64
CA GLU A 8 -2.92 10.17 -2.63
C GLU A 8 -4.37 10.32 -2.11
N ARG A 9 -5.31 9.59 -2.71
CA ARG A 9 -6.72 9.65 -2.33
C ARG A 9 -7.13 8.37 -1.59
N PRO A 10 -7.80 8.48 -0.42
CA PRO A 10 -8.26 7.31 0.32
C PRO A 10 -9.40 6.61 -0.42
N LEU A 11 -9.50 5.29 -0.24
CA LEU A 11 -10.65 4.50 -0.68
C LEU A 11 -11.79 4.61 0.36
N PRO A 12 -13.05 4.82 -0.05
CA PRO A 12 -14.18 4.82 0.86
C PRO A 12 -14.57 3.39 1.24
N PHE A 13 -14.58 3.11 2.54
CA PHE A 13 -15.10 1.86 3.10
C PHE A 13 -15.54 2.08 4.55
N ALA A 14 -16.30 1.17 5.13
CA ALA A 14 -16.79 1.30 6.51
C ALA A 14 -15.62 1.34 7.51
N ASN A 15 -15.66 2.29 8.45
CA ASN A 15 -14.63 2.51 9.46
C ASN A 15 -13.23 2.79 8.88
N ASN A 16 -13.15 3.54 7.77
CA ASN A 16 -11.89 3.89 7.10
C ASN A 16 -11.08 4.99 7.82
N ASP A 17 -11.49 5.35 9.03
CA ASP A 17 -10.91 6.40 9.87
C ASP A 17 -10.25 5.86 11.16
N LEU A 18 -10.26 4.54 11.35
CA LEU A 18 -9.68 3.91 12.55
C LEU A 18 -8.14 4.00 12.59
N PRO A 19 -7.53 4.02 13.80
CA PRO A 19 -6.08 3.93 13.95
C PRO A 19 -5.50 2.70 13.25
N GLY A 20 -4.37 2.91 12.57
CA GLY A 20 -3.73 1.88 11.73
C GLY A 20 -4.16 1.91 10.26
N ILE A 21 -5.15 2.74 9.91
CA ILE A 21 -5.47 3.06 8.52
C ILE A 21 -4.67 4.29 8.10
N LEU A 22 -3.89 4.13 7.03
CA LEU A 22 -3.09 5.19 6.44
C LEU A 22 -2.98 4.97 4.93
N SER A 23 -2.54 6.01 4.23
CA SER A 23 -2.27 5.95 2.80
C SER A 23 -1.02 5.10 2.50
N ALA A 24 -0.90 4.56 1.28
CA ALA A 24 0.26 3.80 0.86
C ALA A 24 1.53 4.66 0.81
N ASP A 25 1.43 5.90 0.33
CA ASP A 25 2.53 6.88 0.32
C ASP A 25 2.99 7.22 1.73
N ALA A 26 2.06 7.36 2.69
CA ALA A 26 2.41 7.56 4.09
C ALA A 26 3.18 6.36 4.65
N ALA A 27 2.75 5.14 4.32
CA ALA A 27 3.42 3.92 4.78
C ALA A 27 4.85 3.83 4.24
N LEU A 28 5.04 4.16 2.96
CA LEU A 28 6.35 4.21 2.34
C LEU A 28 7.22 5.34 2.92
N ALA A 29 6.63 6.50 3.23
CA ALA A 29 7.34 7.61 3.86
C ALA A 29 7.84 7.23 5.27
N TYR A 30 6.99 6.61 6.10
CA TYR A 30 7.41 6.07 7.39
C TYR A 30 8.57 5.09 7.26
N LEU A 31 8.49 4.17 6.30
CA LEU A 31 9.55 3.19 6.08
C LEU A 31 10.84 3.84 5.58
N ARG A 32 10.80 4.56 4.46
CA ARG A 32 11.99 5.03 3.75
C ARG A 32 12.63 6.26 4.39
N ARG A 33 11.83 7.18 4.94
CA ARG A 33 12.32 8.43 5.53
C ARG A 33 12.61 8.29 7.02
N HIS A 34 11.86 7.44 7.72
CA HIS A 34 11.93 7.35 9.17
C HIS A 34 12.39 5.99 9.69
N ALA A 35 12.63 5.00 8.82
CA ALA A 35 12.98 3.63 9.21
C ALA A 35 11.96 3.00 10.18
N VAL A 36 10.68 3.41 10.07
CA VAL A 36 9.58 2.91 10.89
C VAL A 36 8.71 1.98 10.06
N LEU A 37 8.59 0.73 10.50
CA LEU A 37 7.61 -0.20 9.95
C LEU A 37 6.23 0.12 10.53
N VAL A 38 5.25 0.39 9.64
CA VAL A 38 3.90 0.81 10.05
C VAL A 38 3.06 -0.30 10.69
N GLY A 39 3.50 -1.56 10.56
CA GLY A 39 2.86 -2.70 11.19
C GLY A 39 3.58 -4.01 10.83
N ARG A 40 3.37 -5.04 11.64
CA ARG A 40 3.92 -6.39 11.37
C ARG A 40 3.04 -7.23 10.45
N ARG A 41 1.74 -6.92 10.40
CA ARG A 41 0.74 -7.55 9.54
C ARG A 41 -0.03 -6.44 8.87
N VAL A 42 0.12 -6.32 7.56
CA VAL A 42 -0.37 -5.16 6.80
C VAL A 42 -1.26 -5.65 5.66
N VAL A 43 -2.44 -5.06 5.57
CA VAL A 43 -3.28 -5.17 4.38
C VAL A 43 -3.10 -3.91 3.56
N VAL A 44 -2.74 -4.07 2.30
CA VAL A 44 -2.67 -2.98 1.32
C VAL A 44 -3.86 -3.14 0.39
N ALA A 45 -4.74 -2.15 0.32
CA ALA A 45 -5.88 -2.14 -0.60
C ALA A 45 -5.65 -1.08 -1.69
N THR A 46 -5.76 -1.46 -2.97
CA THR A 46 -5.42 -0.58 -4.09
C THR A 46 -6.40 -0.69 -5.26
N ASN A 47 -6.37 0.33 -6.11
CA ASN A 47 -7.01 0.38 -7.42
C ASN A 47 -6.04 0.75 -8.55
N ASN A 48 -4.74 0.76 -8.26
CA ASN A 48 -3.69 1.16 -9.18
C ASN A 48 -2.35 0.50 -8.81
N ASP A 49 -1.36 0.70 -9.68
CA ASP A 49 -0.07 -0.01 -9.61
C ASP A 49 0.88 0.50 -8.52
N SER A 50 0.75 1.75 -8.05
CA SER A 50 1.73 2.33 -7.12
C SER A 50 1.83 1.57 -5.80
N ALA A 51 0.73 0.94 -5.38
CA ALA A 51 0.67 0.16 -4.16
C ALA A 51 1.50 -1.13 -4.21
N TYR A 52 1.87 -1.63 -5.39
CA TYR A 52 2.70 -2.84 -5.52
C TYR A 52 4.12 -2.62 -4.99
N ASP A 53 4.73 -1.50 -5.37
CA ASP A 53 6.07 -1.13 -4.92
C ASP A 53 6.08 -0.86 -3.41
N VAL A 54 5.02 -0.23 -2.90
CA VAL A 54 4.84 0.01 -1.47
C VAL A 54 4.71 -1.31 -0.70
N ALA A 55 3.86 -2.22 -1.20
CA ALA A 55 3.64 -3.52 -0.60
C ALA A 55 4.92 -4.37 -0.59
N ASP A 56 5.71 -4.34 -1.67
CA ASP A 56 7.01 -5.04 -1.72
C ASP A 56 8.00 -4.45 -0.74
N ALA A 57 8.13 -3.12 -0.68
CA ALA A 57 9.07 -2.46 0.23
C ALA A 57 8.77 -2.78 1.70
N ILE A 58 7.49 -2.79 2.08
CA ILE A 58 7.07 -3.11 3.46
C ILE A 58 7.25 -4.60 3.77
N ALA A 59 7.00 -5.49 2.79
CA ALA A 59 7.26 -6.92 2.93
C ALA A 59 8.77 -7.24 3.00
N GLU A 60 9.60 -6.56 2.21
CA GLU A 60 11.06 -6.64 2.26
C GLU A 60 11.59 -6.21 3.64
N ALA A 61 10.97 -5.20 4.25
CA ALA A 61 11.27 -4.77 5.61
C ALA A 61 10.77 -5.72 6.72
N GLY A 62 10.16 -6.86 6.35
CA GLY A 62 9.81 -7.94 7.27
C GLY A 62 8.35 -7.94 7.74
N ALA A 63 7.46 -7.13 7.16
CA ALA A 63 6.03 -7.25 7.42
C ALA A 63 5.43 -8.44 6.68
N GLU A 64 4.39 -9.04 7.27
CA GLU A 64 3.52 -9.98 6.60
C GLU A 64 2.46 -9.20 5.81
N VAL A 65 2.52 -9.22 4.48
CA VAL A 65 1.69 -8.35 3.63
C VAL A 65 0.66 -9.15 2.84
N THR A 66 -0.58 -8.65 2.88
CA THR A 66 -1.66 -9.05 2.00
C THR A 66 -2.04 -7.86 1.11
N LEU A 67 -1.93 -8.02 -0.21
CA LEU A 67 -2.34 -7.01 -1.19
C LEU A 67 -3.73 -7.37 -1.75
N ILE A 68 -4.64 -6.42 -1.73
CA ILE A 68 -5.98 -6.50 -2.33
C ILE A 68 -6.03 -5.49 -3.45
N ASP A 69 -6.20 -5.95 -4.68
CA ASP A 69 -6.46 -5.08 -5.83
C ASP A 69 -7.90 -5.26 -6.28
N ILE A 70 -8.61 -4.14 -6.44
CA ILE A 70 -10.02 -4.15 -6.88
C ILE A 70 -10.19 -4.33 -8.39
N ARG A 71 -9.08 -4.31 -9.15
CA ARG A 71 -9.08 -4.49 -10.59
C ARG A 71 -9.11 -5.98 -10.92
N ARG A 72 -9.79 -6.33 -12.02
CA ARG A 72 -9.93 -7.72 -12.50
C ARG A 72 -8.84 -8.10 -13.50
N ASP A 73 -8.26 -7.11 -14.16
CA ASP A 73 -7.29 -7.25 -15.24
C ASP A 73 -6.28 -6.10 -15.24
N GLY A 74 -5.23 -6.23 -16.06
CA GLY A 74 -4.21 -5.18 -16.21
C GLY A 74 -3.30 -4.98 -15.00
N MET A 75 -3.26 -5.94 -14.09
CA MET A 75 -2.49 -5.86 -12.85
C MET A 75 -1.01 -6.27 -13.06
N PRO A 76 -0.05 -5.63 -12.39
CA PRO A 76 1.32 -6.09 -12.32
C PRO A 76 1.43 -7.49 -11.69
N ALA A 77 2.51 -8.20 -12.00
CA ALA A 77 2.84 -9.44 -11.31
C ALA A 77 3.12 -9.14 -9.82
N ALA A 78 2.46 -9.87 -8.91
CA ALA A 78 2.70 -9.70 -7.49
C ALA A 78 4.11 -10.17 -7.10
N PRO A 79 4.85 -9.41 -6.27
CA PRO A 79 6.09 -9.86 -5.67
C PRO A 79 5.90 -11.18 -4.89
N ALA A 80 6.87 -12.09 -4.99
CA ALA A 80 6.77 -13.45 -4.44
C ALA A 80 6.51 -13.52 -2.92
N ARG A 81 6.81 -12.43 -2.20
CA ARG A 81 6.69 -12.32 -0.74
C ARG A 81 5.33 -11.80 -0.25
N ILE A 82 4.38 -11.54 -1.15
CA ILE A 82 3.08 -10.95 -0.84
C ILE A 82 1.95 -11.92 -1.18
N ARG A 83 0.93 -11.98 -0.33
CA ARG A 83 -0.32 -12.67 -0.66
C ARG A 83 -1.24 -11.73 -1.43
N LEU A 84 -1.47 -11.99 -2.72
CA LEU A 84 -2.39 -11.21 -3.55
C LEU A 84 -3.81 -11.80 -3.49
N PHE A 85 -4.80 -10.94 -3.25
CA PHE A 85 -6.22 -11.21 -3.45
C PHE A 85 -6.75 -10.34 -4.58
N GLN A 86 -7.46 -10.96 -5.51
CA GLN A 86 -8.09 -10.31 -6.67
C GLN A 86 -9.61 -10.26 -6.45
N GLY A 87 -10.25 -9.13 -6.81
CA GLY A 87 -11.69 -8.88 -6.68
C GLY A 87 -12.34 -8.38 -7.98
#